data_AF-A0A2W4LSB6-F1
#
_entry.id   AF-A0A2W4LSB6-F1
#
_cell.length_a   1.000
_cell.length_b   1.000
_cell.length_c   1.000
_cell.angle_alpha   90.00
_cell.angle_beta   90.00
_cell.angle_gamma   90.00
#
_symmetry.space_group_name_H-M   'P 1'
#
loop_
_entity.id
_entity.type
_entity.pdbx_description
1 polymer ?
#
loop_
_entity_poly.entity_id
_entity_poly.type
_entity_poly.pdbx_seq_one_letter_code
_entity_poly.pdbx_strand_id
1 'polypeptide(L)'
;MEIELKLLLPPERLQTVPDLELLRPLTLGAPHVERLHTRYYDTPARVLAGAGVALRIRRAGEAWIQTLKGGGRSAGGLHERFEREWRLAQPELDLAVLADTPYAQLFADAALRASLQPVFETEFERTALQLRFPDGTRAELALDRGEVRAGGKSEPISEIEIELIEGDADRLYELALALCERLPVRLGHVSKAERGNALASGRVRPPARFDARLEADMTAAQALGRLGLACLVQLQANEEGVLAGADAQYLHQYRLALRRLRRVMALFRFVVPHSVHGAPVLRRLAAAVERAHEAGQCEDLRALIQDSRYAATLLRLARRFGRPEGVVTPRRIAPDTPATVLAAAVLGHCDRKLREAGADARRLHAGKADDALAFFGTLYPEARVRAYAEALEALKDAPGPLAEQAFLRAQPFWA
;
A
#
# COMPACT_ATOMS: atom_id res chain seq x y z
N MET A 1 -16.60 3.65 -7.92
CA MET A 1 -15.25 3.25 -7.47
C MET A 1 -14.30 4.25 -8.07
N GLU A 2 -13.42 4.84 -7.27
CA GLU A 2 -12.32 5.72 -7.70
C GLU A 2 -11.05 4.87 -7.84
N ILE A 3 -10.27 5.06 -8.92
CA ILE A 3 -8.95 4.43 -9.12
C ILE A 3 -7.95 5.54 -9.45
N GLU A 4 -6.96 5.76 -8.58
CA GLU A 4 -5.94 6.82 -8.74
C GLU A 4 -4.53 6.31 -8.45
N LEU A 5 -3.51 6.86 -9.11
CA LEU A 5 -2.11 6.66 -8.77
C LEU A 5 -1.48 7.95 -8.24
N LYS A 6 -0.82 7.88 -7.08
CA LYS A 6 -0.22 9.03 -6.42
C LYS A 6 1.30 9.02 -6.42
N LEU A 7 1.90 10.13 -6.82
CA LEU A 7 3.33 10.39 -6.74
C LEU A 7 3.61 11.66 -5.93
N LEU A 8 4.69 11.66 -5.16
CA LEU A 8 5.19 12.80 -4.40
C LEU A 8 6.44 13.35 -5.07
N LEU A 9 6.64 14.66 -5.03
CA LEU A 9 7.82 15.31 -5.60
C LEU A 9 8.11 16.65 -4.92
N PRO A 10 9.35 17.16 -5.00
CA PRO A 10 9.67 18.49 -4.53
C PRO A 10 8.80 19.56 -5.21
N PRO A 11 8.25 20.54 -4.46
CA PRO A 11 7.34 21.57 -5.00
C PRO A 11 7.90 22.33 -6.20
N GLU A 12 9.22 22.50 -6.26
CA GLU A 12 9.93 23.22 -7.32
C GLU A 12 9.85 22.49 -8.66
N ARG A 13 9.63 21.17 -8.64
CA ARG A 13 9.51 20.33 -9.84
C ARG A 13 8.08 20.20 -10.32
N LEU A 14 7.08 20.44 -9.46
CA LEU A 14 5.67 20.25 -9.80
C LEU A 14 5.21 21.19 -10.92
N GLN A 15 5.65 22.44 -10.92
CA GLN A 15 5.27 23.43 -11.93
C GLN A 15 5.77 23.10 -13.34
N THR A 16 6.84 22.29 -13.46
CA THR A 16 7.40 21.87 -14.75
C THR A 16 6.71 20.66 -15.37
N VAL A 17 5.81 20.01 -14.63
CA VAL A 17 5.16 18.76 -15.08
C VAL A 17 4.31 18.97 -16.35
N PRO A 18 3.47 20.02 -16.47
CA PRO A 18 2.66 20.23 -17.68
C PRO A 18 3.47 20.37 -18.97
N ASP A 19 4.73 20.83 -18.86
CA ASP A 19 5.60 21.10 -20.01
C ASP A 19 6.33 19.85 -20.53
N LEU A 20 6.21 18.72 -19.82
CA LEU A 20 6.86 17.47 -20.22
C LEU A 20 6.36 17.02 -21.59
N GLU A 21 7.31 16.79 -22.51
CA GLU A 21 7.03 16.39 -23.89
C GLU A 21 6.17 15.12 -23.98
N LEU A 22 6.34 14.19 -23.02
CA LEU A 22 5.57 12.95 -22.95
C LEU A 22 4.06 13.17 -22.74
N LEU A 23 3.64 14.30 -22.16
CA LEU A 23 2.23 14.61 -21.91
C LEU A 23 1.55 15.21 -23.14
N ARG A 24 2.29 15.90 -24.00
CA ARG A 24 1.74 16.58 -25.20
C ARG A 24 0.82 15.71 -26.07
N PRO A 25 1.17 14.45 -26.41
CA PRO A 25 0.28 13.62 -27.23
C PRO A 25 -0.94 13.08 -26.47
N LEU A 26 -0.97 13.18 -25.13
CA LEU A 26 -2.04 12.66 -24.28
C LEU A 26 -3.02 13.76 -23.85
N THR A 27 -2.56 14.99 -23.68
CA THR A 27 -3.36 16.09 -23.13
C THR A 27 -4.45 16.55 -24.09
N LEU A 28 -5.68 16.64 -23.57
CA LEU A 28 -6.82 17.24 -24.23
C LEU A 28 -7.09 18.64 -23.69
N GLY A 29 -7.12 19.63 -24.58
CA GLY A 29 -7.43 21.01 -24.21
C GLY A 29 -6.33 21.67 -23.36
N ALA A 30 -6.68 22.81 -22.77
CA ALA A 30 -5.78 23.54 -21.88
C ALA A 30 -5.88 23.00 -20.44
N PRO A 31 -4.79 23.05 -19.65
CA PRO A 31 -4.85 22.78 -18.23
C PRO A 31 -5.87 23.69 -17.53
N HIS A 32 -6.62 23.13 -16.59
CA HIS A 32 -7.52 23.87 -15.71
C HIS A 32 -6.85 24.08 -14.36
N VAL A 33 -6.87 25.32 -13.85
CA VAL A 33 -6.30 25.66 -12.54
C VAL A 33 -7.43 26.09 -11.62
N GLU A 34 -7.51 25.48 -10.43
CA GLU A 34 -8.48 25.84 -9.41
C GLU A 34 -7.88 25.82 -8.01
N ARG A 35 -8.39 26.70 -7.15
CA ARG A 35 -8.06 26.70 -5.72
C ARG A 35 -9.13 25.92 -4.96
N LEU A 36 -8.69 24.89 -4.25
CA LEU A 36 -9.53 23.99 -3.49
C LEU A 36 -9.32 24.21 -1.99
N HIS A 37 -10.42 24.52 -1.30
CA HIS A 37 -10.46 24.54 0.17
C HIS A 37 -11.38 23.44 0.65
N THR A 38 -10.89 22.56 1.50
CA THR A 38 -11.64 21.38 1.95
C THR A 38 -11.62 21.29 3.46
N ARG A 39 -12.80 21.11 4.05
CA ARG A 39 -12.99 20.82 5.48
C ARG A 39 -13.31 19.36 5.66
N TYR A 40 -12.56 18.67 6.53
CA TYR A 40 -12.82 17.28 6.89
C TYR A 40 -13.55 17.23 8.22
N TYR A 41 -14.51 16.31 8.33
CA TYR A 41 -15.37 16.15 9.48
C TYR A 41 -15.17 14.78 10.12
N ASP A 42 -15.12 14.76 11.45
CA ASP A 42 -15.13 13.54 12.26
C ASP A 42 -15.62 13.88 13.67
N THR A 43 -15.83 12.86 14.48
CA THR A 43 -16.09 12.97 15.92
C THR A 43 -14.80 13.33 16.68
N PRO A 44 -14.87 13.88 17.90
CA PRO A 44 -13.69 14.06 18.76
C PRO A 44 -12.88 12.76 18.96
N ALA A 45 -13.57 11.61 19.01
CA ALA A 45 -12.99 10.29 19.17
C ALA A 45 -12.40 9.68 17.88
N ARG A 46 -12.54 10.36 16.73
CA ARG A 46 -12.01 9.91 15.42
C ARG A 46 -12.59 8.60 14.91
N VAL A 47 -13.89 8.41 15.15
CA VAL A 47 -14.63 7.20 14.75
C VAL A 47 -14.59 6.98 13.23
N LEU A 48 -14.75 8.04 12.41
CA LEU A 48 -14.71 7.87 10.95
C LEU A 48 -13.31 7.46 10.48
N ALA A 49 -12.27 8.15 10.95
CA ALA A 49 -10.88 7.80 10.63
C ALA A 49 -10.52 6.38 11.09
N GLY A 50 -10.97 5.97 12.28
CA GLY A 50 -10.79 4.61 12.79
C GLY A 50 -11.47 3.53 11.95
N ALA A 51 -12.56 3.88 11.26
CA ALA A 51 -13.25 3.01 10.29
C ALA A 51 -12.68 3.12 8.86
N GLY A 52 -11.63 3.91 8.62
CA GLY A 52 -11.08 4.14 7.28
C GLY A 52 -12.02 4.94 6.37
N VAL A 53 -12.84 5.82 6.96
CA VAL A 53 -13.82 6.67 6.27
C VAL A 53 -13.42 8.14 6.39
N ALA A 54 -13.55 8.88 5.31
CA ALA A 54 -13.33 10.32 5.27
C ALA A 54 -14.59 11.02 4.74
N LEU A 55 -15.17 11.90 5.56
CA LEU A 55 -16.26 12.79 5.19
C LEU A 55 -15.72 14.22 5.08
N ARG A 56 -16.00 14.90 3.97
CA ARG A 56 -15.49 16.25 3.72
C ARG A 56 -16.48 17.11 2.95
N ILE A 57 -16.35 18.43 3.12
CA ILE A 57 -16.93 19.44 2.24
C ILE A 57 -15.79 20.17 1.55
N ARG A 58 -15.80 20.19 0.22
CA ARG A 58 -14.85 20.92 -0.63
C ARG A 58 -15.54 22.12 -1.26
N ARG A 59 -14.90 23.28 -1.18
CA ARG A 59 -15.19 24.46 -1.99
C ARG A 59 -14.36 24.39 -3.26
N ALA A 60 -15.03 24.41 -4.41
CA ALA A 60 -14.41 24.54 -5.73
C ALA A 60 -15.07 25.75 -6.42
N GLY A 61 -14.39 26.90 -6.40
CA GLY A 61 -14.98 28.18 -6.81
C GLY A 61 -16.19 28.56 -5.94
N GLU A 62 -17.37 28.63 -6.56
CA GLU A 62 -18.65 28.91 -5.89
C GLU A 62 -19.41 27.65 -5.47
N ALA A 63 -18.98 26.47 -5.92
CA ALA A 63 -19.66 25.21 -5.63
C ALA A 63 -19.17 24.59 -4.31
N TRP A 64 -20.11 24.01 -3.57
CA TRP A 64 -19.85 23.17 -2.40
C TRP A 64 -20.12 21.72 -2.75
N ILE A 65 -19.16 20.84 -2.45
CA ILE A 65 -19.24 19.41 -2.75
C ILE A 65 -18.98 18.64 -1.46
N GLN A 66 -19.98 17.87 -1.02
CA GLN A 66 -19.78 16.85 0.00
C GLN A 66 -19.21 15.59 -0.65
N THR A 67 -18.20 15.00 -0.03
CA THR A 67 -17.66 13.71 -0.46
C THR A 67 -17.59 12.75 0.72
N LEU A 68 -18.04 11.52 0.51
CA LEU A 68 -17.73 10.40 1.39
C LEU A 68 -16.77 9.46 0.65
N LYS A 69 -15.55 9.30 1.19
CA LYS A 69 -14.59 8.29 0.73
C LYS A 69 -14.44 7.22 1.81
N GLY A 70 -14.28 5.97 1.42
CA GLY A 70 -13.98 4.94 2.42
C GLY A 70 -13.60 3.60 1.84
N GLY A 71 -12.93 2.81 2.67
CA GLY A 71 -12.54 1.44 2.34
C GLY A 71 -11.58 1.39 1.15
N GLY A 72 -11.55 0.25 0.47
CA GLY A 72 -10.69 0.07 -0.69
C GLY A 72 -9.29 -0.47 -0.36
N ARG A 73 -8.41 -0.42 -1.36
CA ARG A 73 -7.03 -0.92 -1.29
C ARG A 73 -6.10 0.18 -1.81
N SER A 74 -5.00 0.43 -1.10
CA SER A 74 -3.86 1.19 -1.62
C SER A 74 -2.70 0.23 -1.77
N ALA A 75 -2.08 0.14 -2.94
CA ALA A 75 -0.88 -0.68 -3.14
C ALA A 75 0.00 -0.13 -4.26
N GLY A 76 1.26 0.13 -3.95
CA GLY A 76 2.21 0.62 -4.96
C GLY A 76 1.84 1.99 -5.52
N GLY A 77 1.21 2.84 -4.71
CA GLY A 77 0.73 4.16 -5.10
C GLY A 77 -0.63 4.17 -5.81
N LEU A 78 -1.19 3.02 -6.21
CA LEU A 78 -2.54 2.91 -6.75
C LEU A 78 -3.55 2.80 -5.59
N HIS A 79 -4.54 3.67 -5.55
CA HIS A 79 -5.64 3.67 -4.60
C HIS A 79 -6.92 3.31 -5.35
N GLU A 80 -7.63 2.30 -4.88
CA GLU A 80 -8.96 1.92 -5.35
C GLU A 80 -9.91 1.97 -4.16
N ARG A 81 -10.93 2.83 -4.18
CA ARG A 81 -11.85 3.00 -3.04
C ARG A 81 -13.25 3.44 -3.44
N PHE A 82 -14.19 3.27 -2.50
CA PHE A 82 -15.50 3.88 -2.63
C PHE A 82 -15.37 5.40 -2.51
N GLU A 83 -16.01 6.10 -3.42
CA GLU A 83 -16.22 7.53 -3.37
C GLU A 83 -17.62 7.85 -3.88
N ARG A 84 -18.28 8.79 -3.21
CA ARG A 84 -19.51 9.42 -3.69
C ARG A 84 -19.50 10.90 -3.38
N GLU A 85 -19.90 11.70 -4.36
CA GLU A 85 -19.97 13.15 -4.26
C GLU A 85 -21.41 13.65 -4.39
N TRP A 86 -21.74 14.70 -3.64
CA TRP A 86 -23.02 15.40 -3.69
C TRP A 86 -22.78 16.91 -3.71
N ARG A 87 -23.49 17.61 -4.60
CA ARG A 87 -23.49 19.08 -4.59
C ARG A 87 -24.35 19.59 -3.43
N LEU A 88 -23.84 20.57 -2.72
CA LEU A 88 -24.53 21.24 -1.63
C LEU A 88 -24.89 22.68 -2.03
N ALA A 89 -26.03 23.16 -1.56
CA ALA A 89 -26.42 24.56 -1.71
C ALA A 89 -25.65 25.48 -0.74
N GLN A 90 -25.19 24.92 0.38
CA GLN A 90 -24.53 25.62 1.49
C GLN A 90 -23.39 24.75 2.05
N PRO A 91 -22.41 25.32 2.77
CA PRO A 91 -21.27 24.57 3.33
C PRO A 91 -21.63 23.75 4.57
N GLU A 92 -22.75 23.04 4.56
CA GLU A 92 -23.26 22.21 5.67
C GLU A 92 -23.41 20.75 5.24
N LEU A 93 -23.14 19.82 6.16
CA LEU A 93 -23.22 18.40 5.86
C LEU A 93 -24.68 17.97 5.66
N ASP A 94 -24.97 17.34 4.52
CA ASP A 94 -26.21 16.59 4.34
C ASP A 94 -25.98 15.15 4.78
N LEU A 95 -26.44 14.80 5.97
CA LEU A 95 -26.28 13.45 6.52
C LEU A 95 -27.31 12.46 5.99
N ALA A 96 -28.41 12.93 5.38
CA ALA A 96 -29.48 12.05 4.89
C ALA A 96 -28.98 11.20 3.72
N VAL A 97 -28.18 11.79 2.83
CA VAL A 97 -27.62 11.08 1.67
C VAL A 97 -26.62 9.97 2.02
N LEU A 98 -26.13 9.93 3.27
CA LEU A 98 -25.18 8.92 3.74
C LEU A 98 -25.85 7.56 4.00
N ALA A 99 -27.18 7.52 4.15
CA ALA A 99 -27.95 6.29 4.32
C ALA A 99 -27.88 5.37 3.09
N ASP A 100 -27.65 5.94 1.90
CA ASP A 100 -27.53 5.20 0.63
C ASP A 100 -26.07 4.87 0.29
N THR A 101 -25.25 4.58 1.31
CA THR A 101 -23.84 4.24 1.15
C THR A 101 -23.50 2.93 1.86
N PRO A 102 -22.39 2.26 1.49
CA PRO A 102 -21.90 1.10 2.24
C PRO A 102 -21.61 1.37 3.73
N TYR A 103 -21.54 2.65 4.14
CA TYR A 103 -21.24 3.10 5.49
C TYR A 103 -22.50 3.52 6.27
N ALA A 104 -23.71 3.24 5.76
CA ALA A 104 -24.97 3.65 6.38
C ALA A 104 -25.08 3.26 7.86
N GLN A 105 -24.59 2.07 8.24
CA GLN A 105 -24.59 1.61 9.64
C GLN A 105 -23.78 2.52 10.57
N LEU A 106 -22.67 3.10 10.09
CA LEU A 106 -21.86 4.02 10.87
C LEU A 106 -22.63 5.31 11.19
N PHE A 107 -23.42 5.79 10.23
CA PHE A 107 -24.20 7.01 10.35
C PHE A 107 -25.61 6.79 10.94
N ALA A 108 -26.02 5.54 11.20
CA ALA A 108 -27.28 5.25 11.88
C ALA A 108 -27.29 5.76 13.33
N ASP A 109 -26.13 5.77 14.00
CA ASP A 109 -25.96 6.31 15.35
C ASP A 109 -26.19 7.83 15.37
N ALA A 110 -27.22 8.25 16.09
CA ALA A 110 -27.55 9.66 16.28
C ALA A 110 -26.48 10.42 17.08
N ALA A 111 -25.81 9.76 18.04
CA ALA A 111 -24.75 10.37 18.83
C ALA A 111 -23.52 10.66 17.96
N LEU A 112 -23.15 9.73 17.08
CA LEU A 112 -22.09 9.96 16.09
C LEU A 112 -22.42 11.18 15.23
N ARG A 113 -23.60 11.22 14.62
CA ARG A 113 -24.04 12.32 13.75
C ARG A 113 -24.00 13.68 14.46
N ALA A 114 -24.51 13.74 15.69
CA ALA A 114 -24.53 14.96 16.49
C ALA A 114 -23.13 15.43 16.93
N SER A 115 -22.14 14.54 16.94
CA SER A 115 -20.76 14.84 17.37
C SER A 115 -19.80 15.17 16.22
N LEU A 116 -20.25 15.13 14.96
CA LEU A 116 -19.43 15.47 13.80
C LEU A 116 -19.05 16.96 13.84
N GLN A 117 -17.75 17.23 13.73
CA GLN A 117 -17.20 18.58 13.72
C GLN A 117 -16.04 18.68 12.72
N PRO A 118 -15.71 19.88 12.24
CA PRO A 118 -14.48 20.09 11.47
C PRO A 118 -13.26 19.67 12.30
N VAL A 119 -12.36 18.90 11.71
CA VAL A 119 -11.20 18.37 12.41
C VAL A 119 -9.84 18.80 11.84
N PHE A 120 -9.80 19.06 10.54
CA PHE A 120 -8.65 19.63 9.83
C PHE A 120 -9.13 20.13 8.47
N GLU A 121 -8.27 20.91 7.82
CA GLU A 121 -8.55 21.45 6.49
C GLU A 121 -7.40 21.15 5.53
N THR A 122 -7.68 21.19 4.24
CA THR A 122 -6.65 21.24 3.19
C THR A 122 -6.91 22.43 2.30
N GLU A 123 -5.86 23.14 1.95
CA GLU A 123 -5.91 24.26 1.01
C GLU A 123 -4.80 24.11 -0.01
N PHE A 124 -5.17 23.94 -1.28
CA PHE A 124 -4.20 23.76 -2.35
C PHE A 124 -4.73 24.27 -3.69
N GLU A 125 -3.81 24.62 -4.57
CA GLU A 125 -4.06 24.84 -5.98
C GLU A 125 -3.89 23.51 -6.73
N ARG A 126 -4.86 23.18 -7.57
CA ARG A 126 -4.85 22.03 -8.47
C ARG A 126 -4.71 22.50 -9.90
N THR A 127 -3.71 21.99 -10.60
CA THR A 127 -3.63 22.05 -12.07
C THR A 127 -4.05 20.70 -12.64
N ALA A 128 -5.21 20.64 -13.28
CA ALA A 128 -5.77 19.42 -13.86
C ALA A 128 -5.58 19.38 -15.38
N LEU A 129 -5.06 18.28 -15.90
CA LEU A 129 -4.93 17.97 -17.32
C LEU A 129 -5.80 16.77 -17.65
N GLN A 130 -6.73 16.94 -18.59
CA GLN A 130 -7.50 15.82 -19.12
C GLN A 130 -6.63 15.04 -20.10
N LEU A 131 -6.53 13.72 -19.93
CA LEU A 131 -5.69 12.85 -20.74
C LEU A 131 -6.54 11.86 -21.54
N ARG A 132 -6.10 11.58 -22.76
CA ARG A 132 -6.62 10.51 -23.61
C ARG A 132 -5.49 9.68 -24.20
N PHE A 133 -5.50 8.40 -23.90
CA PHE A 133 -4.54 7.43 -24.43
C PHE A 133 -4.96 6.92 -25.81
N PRO A 134 -4.01 6.36 -26.61
CA PRO A 134 -4.31 5.83 -27.94
C PRO A 134 -5.37 4.72 -27.97
N ASP A 135 -5.52 3.96 -26.90
CA ASP A 135 -6.53 2.90 -26.77
C ASP A 135 -7.91 3.41 -26.34
N GLY A 136 -8.07 4.73 -26.20
CA GLY A 136 -9.31 5.37 -25.77
C GLY A 136 -9.44 5.56 -24.26
N THR A 137 -8.53 5.01 -23.45
CA THR A 137 -8.51 5.23 -21.99
C THR A 137 -8.45 6.73 -21.69
N ARG A 138 -9.22 7.16 -20.69
CA ARG A 138 -9.30 8.55 -20.22
C ARG A 138 -8.86 8.63 -18.77
N ALA A 139 -8.02 9.61 -18.48
CA ALA A 139 -7.54 9.88 -17.13
C ALA A 139 -7.47 11.39 -16.87
N GLU A 140 -7.43 11.77 -15.61
CA GLU A 140 -7.05 13.12 -15.18
C GLU A 140 -5.66 13.07 -14.54
N LEU A 141 -4.77 13.97 -14.94
CA LEU A 141 -3.52 14.25 -14.25
C LEU A 141 -3.70 15.52 -13.43
N ALA A 142 -3.76 15.39 -12.11
CA ALA A 142 -3.87 16.51 -11.19
C ALA A 142 -2.53 16.78 -10.50
N LEU A 143 -2.13 18.05 -10.49
CA LEU A 143 -0.94 18.55 -9.82
C LEU A 143 -1.38 19.40 -8.64
N ASP A 144 -1.16 18.91 -7.43
CA ASP A 144 -1.62 19.58 -6.21
C ASP A 144 -0.48 20.24 -5.46
N ARG A 145 -0.61 21.55 -5.22
CA ARG A 145 0.33 22.34 -4.43
C ARG A 145 -0.38 23.14 -3.35
N GLY A 146 -0.02 22.91 -2.10
CA GLY A 146 -0.60 23.65 -0.97
C GLY A 146 -0.23 23.05 0.36
N GLU A 147 -1.19 22.88 1.25
CA GLU A 147 -0.96 22.33 2.57
C GLU A 147 -2.19 21.68 3.20
N VAL A 148 -1.91 20.77 4.14
CA VAL A 148 -2.85 20.26 5.14
C VAL A 148 -2.67 21.10 6.40
N ARG A 149 -3.76 21.54 7.05
CA ARG A 149 -3.72 22.32 8.29
C ARG A 149 -4.57 21.68 9.37
N ALA A 150 -4.02 21.54 10.58
CA ALA A 150 -4.77 21.08 11.74
C ALA A 150 -4.19 21.66 13.04
N GLY A 151 -5.03 22.22 13.91
CA GLY A 151 -4.62 22.68 15.25
C GLY A 151 -3.44 23.65 15.26
N GLY A 152 -3.36 24.57 14.29
CA GLY A 152 -2.27 25.54 14.16
C GLY A 152 -0.97 24.98 13.54
N LYS A 153 -0.92 23.69 13.19
CA LYS A 153 0.18 23.07 12.46
C LYS A 153 -0.17 22.95 10.98
N SER A 154 0.84 22.92 10.11
CA SER A 154 0.65 22.59 8.71
C SER A 154 1.73 21.66 8.15
N GLU A 155 1.37 20.96 7.09
CA GLU A 155 2.25 20.06 6.32
C GLU A 155 2.05 20.33 4.81
N PRO A 156 3.12 20.46 4.01
CA PRO A 156 3.01 20.78 2.59
C PRO A 156 2.36 19.64 1.79
N ILE A 157 1.55 20.03 0.80
CA ILE A 157 1.05 19.18 -0.28
C ILE A 157 1.84 19.50 -1.54
N SER A 158 2.47 18.47 -2.11
CA SER A 158 3.14 18.51 -3.40
C SER A 158 3.09 17.12 -4.01
N GLU A 159 2.06 16.89 -4.84
CA GLU A 159 1.76 15.57 -5.39
C GLU A 159 1.19 15.62 -6.79
N ILE A 160 1.43 14.54 -7.53
CA ILE A 160 0.78 14.21 -8.79
C ILE A 160 -0.23 13.10 -8.48
N GLU A 161 -1.49 13.29 -8.86
CA GLU A 161 -2.52 12.25 -8.87
C GLU A 161 -2.86 11.93 -10.34
N ILE A 162 -2.89 10.66 -10.71
CA ILE A 162 -3.34 10.17 -12.02
C ILE A 162 -4.62 9.37 -11.78
N GLU A 163 -5.78 9.98 -12.01
CA GLU A 163 -7.09 9.37 -11.75
C GLU A 163 -7.65 8.76 -13.04
N LEU A 164 -8.08 7.50 -12.98
CA LEU A 164 -8.75 6.85 -14.09
C LEU A 164 -10.20 7.32 -14.16
N ILE A 165 -10.57 7.94 -15.28
CA ILE A 165 -11.96 8.31 -15.58
C ILE A 165 -12.67 7.11 -16.21
N GLU A 166 -12.04 6.48 -17.20
CA GLU A 166 -12.60 5.38 -17.97
C GLU A 166 -11.50 4.61 -18.71
N GLY A 167 -11.63 3.29 -18.83
CA GLY A 167 -10.71 2.45 -19.61
C GLY A 167 -9.75 1.64 -18.76
N ASP A 168 -8.50 1.50 -19.21
CA ASP A 168 -7.53 0.59 -18.61
C ASP A 168 -6.60 1.29 -17.59
N ALA A 169 -6.69 0.88 -16.31
CA ALA A 169 -5.80 1.32 -15.23
C ALA A 169 -4.31 1.06 -15.50
N ASP A 170 -3.94 0.17 -16.43
CA ASP A 170 -2.54 -0.03 -16.82
C ASP A 170 -1.87 1.25 -17.35
N ARG A 171 -2.66 2.11 -17.99
CA ARG A 171 -2.17 3.39 -18.53
C ARG A 171 -1.69 4.34 -17.45
N LEU A 172 -2.26 4.25 -16.24
CA LEU A 172 -1.79 5.01 -15.08
C LEU A 172 -0.38 4.55 -14.70
N TYR A 173 -0.12 3.24 -14.67
CA TYR A 173 1.21 2.71 -14.39
C TYR A 173 2.22 3.09 -15.47
N GLU A 174 1.85 3.04 -16.75
CA GLU A 174 2.74 3.43 -17.86
C GLU A 174 3.13 4.90 -17.78
N LEU A 175 2.15 5.79 -17.55
CA LEU A 175 2.41 7.20 -17.36
C LEU A 175 3.27 7.45 -16.11
N ALA A 176 2.96 6.81 -14.98
CA ALA A 176 3.74 6.95 -13.74
C ALA A 176 5.19 6.48 -13.90
N LEU A 177 5.43 5.40 -14.65
CA LEU A 177 6.77 4.92 -14.97
C LEU A 177 7.53 5.93 -15.84
N ALA A 178 6.88 6.50 -16.85
CA ALA A 178 7.49 7.55 -17.68
C ALA A 178 7.82 8.80 -16.86
N LEU A 179 6.97 9.19 -15.91
CA LEU A 179 7.25 10.29 -14.98
C LEU A 179 8.45 10.00 -14.07
N CYS A 180 8.62 8.76 -13.59
CA CYS A 180 9.79 8.35 -12.80
C CYS A 180 11.12 8.51 -13.54
N GLU A 181 11.12 8.43 -14.88
CA GLU A 181 12.31 8.60 -15.71
C GLU A 181 12.69 10.08 -15.89
N ARG A 182 11.76 11.01 -15.66
CA ARG A 182 11.94 12.45 -15.91
C ARG A 182 11.96 13.31 -14.65
N LEU A 183 11.40 12.81 -13.56
CA LEU A 183 11.19 13.56 -12.32
C LEU A 183 11.72 12.80 -11.11
N PRO A 184 12.19 13.50 -10.06
CA PRO A 184 12.57 12.91 -8.78
C PRO A 184 11.33 12.61 -7.94
N VAL A 185 10.51 11.66 -8.41
CA VAL A 185 9.25 11.26 -7.76
C VAL A 185 9.44 10.10 -6.79
N ARG A 186 8.62 10.08 -5.75
CA ARG A 186 8.38 8.95 -4.86
C ARG A 186 6.93 8.50 -4.97
N LEU A 187 6.62 7.27 -4.55
CA LEU A 187 5.23 6.83 -4.50
C LEU A 187 4.52 7.42 -3.28
N GLY A 188 3.32 7.96 -3.49
CA GLY A 188 2.46 8.44 -2.43
C GLY A 188 1.53 7.34 -1.95
N HIS A 189 1.79 6.79 -0.76
CA HIS A 189 0.91 5.79 -0.15
C HIS A 189 -0.19 6.43 0.73
N VAL A 190 0.02 7.65 1.21
CA VAL A 190 -0.81 8.27 2.24
C VAL A 190 -1.74 9.32 1.64
N SER A 191 -3.04 9.16 1.88
CA SER A 191 -4.06 10.12 1.46
C SER A 191 -3.94 11.46 2.23
N LYS A 192 -4.52 12.52 1.68
CA LYS A 192 -4.60 13.82 2.37
C LYS A 192 -5.40 13.71 3.67
N ALA A 193 -6.42 12.85 3.70
CA ALA A 193 -7.23 12.59 4.88
C ALA A 193 -6.43 11.92 6.00
N GLU A 194 -5.59 10.94 5.68
CA GLU A 194 -4.71 10.28 6.66
C GLU A 194 -3.64 11.25 7.19
N ARG A 195 -3.03 12.07 6.32
CA ARG A 195 -2.10 13.14 6.74
C ARG A 195 -2.79 14.11 7.70
N GLY A 196 -3.97 14.59 7.36
CA GLY A 196 -4.73 15.51 8.20
C GLY A 196 -5.14 14.92 9.55
N ASN A 197 -5.54 13.66 9.59
CA ASN A 197 -5.84 12.97 10.85
C ASN A 197 -4.59 12.77 11.73
N ALA A 198 -3.45 12.41 11.12
CA ALA A 198 -2.18 12.32 11.84
C ALA A 198 -1.76 13.69 12.41
N LEU A 199 -1.85 14.74 11.61
CA LEU A 199 -1.54 16.11 12.02
C LEU A 199 -2.47 16.61 13.14
N ALA A 200 -3.78 16.36 13.01
CA ALA A 200 -4.79 16.81 13.98
C ALA A 200 -4.69 16.08 15.33
N SER A 201 -4.36 14.79 15.31
CA SER A 201 -4.22 13.99 16.53
C SER A 201 -2.85 14.14 17.19
N GLY A 202 -1.85 14.62 16.47
CA GLY A 202 -0.45 14.62 16.90
C GLY A 202 0.12 13.21 17.12
N ARG A 203 -0.62 12.16 16.72
CA ARG A 203 -0.21 10.77 16.90
C ARG A 203 0.67 10.34 15.73
N VAL A 204 1.83 9.80 16.06
CA VAL A 204 2.66 9.10 15.08
C VAL A 204 1.98 7.76 14.76
N ARG A 205 1.79 7.46 13.46
CA ARG A 205 1.19 6.20 13.02
C ARG A 205 2.11 5.03 13.39
N PRO A 206 1.64 3.98 14.07
CA PRO A 206 2.52 2.89 14.47
C PRO A 206 3.16 2.19 13.25
N PRO A 207 4.32 1.54 13.42
CA PRO A 207 4.95 0.75 12.36
C PRO A 207 3.99 -0.28 11.77
N ALA A 208 3.81 -0.22 10.45
CA ALA A 208 2.87 -1.07 9.75
C ALA A 208 3.35 -2.52 9.72
N ARG A 209 2.44 -3.46 10.00
CA ARG A 209 2.70 -4.90 9.94
C ARG A 209 2.13 -5.47 8.65
N PHE A 210 2.59 -6.66 8.29
CA PHE A 210 2.00 -7.39 7.18
C PHE A 210 0.57 -7.79 7.53
N ASP A 211 -0.36 -7.43 6.65
CA ASP A 211 -1.76 -7.81 6.76
C ASP A 211 -2.26 -8.26 5.39
N ALA A 212 -2.42 -9.57 5.25
CA ALA A 212 -3.02 -10.17 4.07
C ALA A 212 -3.89 -11.35 4.52
N ARG A 213 -5.15 -11.32 4.07
CA ARG A 213 -6.07 -12.46 4.21
C ARG A 213 -6.28 -13.06 2.84
N LEU A 214 -6.08 -14.37 2.73
CA LEU A 214 -6.39 -15.10 1.51
C LEU A 214 -7.78 -15.71 1.64
N GLU A 215 -8.49 -15.81 0.52
CA GLU A 215 -9.79 -16.47 0.43
C GLU A 215 -9.59 -17.86 -0.19
N ALA A 216 -10.38 -18.84 0.24
CA ALA A 216 -10.15 -20.25 -0.09
C ALA A 216 -10.42 -20.58 -1.57
N ASP A 217 -11.24 -19.77 -2.23
CA ASP A 217 -11.61 -19.85 -3.64
C ASP A 217 -10.62 -19.15 -4.58
N MET A 218 -9.62 -18.44 -4.02
CA MET A 218 -8.58 -17.81 -4.83
C MET A 218 -7.76 -18.84 -5.61
N THR A 219 -7.32 -18.44 -6.79
CA THR A 219 -6.27 -19.15 -7.51
C THR A 219 -4.89 -18.84 -6.91
N ALA A 220 -3.89 -19.67 -7.24
CA ALA A 220 -2.51 -19.47 -6.85
C ALA A 220 -1.98 -18.11 -7.36
N ALA A 221 -2.37 -17.71 -8.58
CA ALA A 221 -2.00 -16.41 -9.13
C ALA A 221 -2.61 -15.25 -8.32
N GLN A 222 -3.90 -15.31 -8.01
CA GLN A 222 -4.60 -14.30 -7.20
C GLN A 222 -4.02 -14.20 -5.79
N ALA A 223 -3.74 -15.34 -5.15
CA ALA A 223 -3.11 -15.37 -3.83
C ALA A 223 -1.72 -14.72 -3.85
N LEU A 224 -0.86 -15.08 -4.80
CA LEU A 224 0.48 -14.49 -4.93
C LEU A 224 0.42 -12.99 -5.25
N GLY A 225 -0.52 -12.55 -6.09
CA GLY A 225 -0.77 -11.15 -6.35
C GLY A 225 -1.13 -10.39 -5.06
N ARG A 226 -2.08 -10.92 -4.28
CA ARG A 226 -2.51 -10.34 -3.00
C ARG A 226 -1.38 -10.26 -1.98
N LEU A 227 -0.59 -11.33 -1.83
CA LEU A 227 0.58 -11.35 -0.94
C LEU A 227 1.65 -10.35 -1.38
N GLY A 228 1.91 -10.25 -2.69
CA GLY A 228 2.86 -9.31 -3.26
C GLY A 228 2.46 -7.86 -3.00
N LEU A 229 1.21 -7.50 -3.26
CA LEU A 229 0.66 -6.17 -2.97
C LEU A 229 0.74 -5.86 -1.47
N ALA A 230 0.35 -6.78 -0.59
CA ALA A 230 0.44 -6.59 0.86
C ALA A 230 1.88 -6.34 1.34
N CYS A 231 2.88 -6.99 0.74
CA CYS A 231 4.28 -6.71 1.04
C CYS A 231 4.70 -5.30 0.60
N LEU A 232 4.23 -4.83 -0.56
CA LEU A 232 4.49 -3.46 -1.03
C LEU A 232 3.84 -2.42 -0.11
N VAL A 233 2.61 -2.67 0.32
CA VAL A 233 1.89 -1.82 1.29
C VAL A 233 2.66 -1.71 2.60
N GLN A 234 3.07 -2.85 3.17
CA GLN A 234 3.86 -2.84 4.41
C GLN A 234 5.18 -2.07 4.22
N LEU A 235 5.86 -2.26 3.09
CA LEU A 235 7.10 -1.56 2.78
C LEU A 235 6.87 -0.05 2.77
N GLN A 236 5.91 0.41 1.97
CA GLN A 236 5.58 1.84 1.80
C GLN A 236 5.09 2.50 3.09
N ALA A 237 4.22 1.83 3.84
CA ALA A 237 3.67 2.36 5.08
C ALA A 237 4.73 2.57 6.19
N ASN A 238 5.90 1.95 6.08
CA ASN A 238 7.02 2.16 7.02
C ASN A 238 8.09 3.13 6.50
N GLU A 239 8.02 3.59 5.23
CA GLU A 239 9.05 4.45 4.63
C GLU A 239 9.22 5.78 5.38
N GLU A 240 8.11 6.44 5.76
CA GLU A 240 8.20 7.72 6.46
C GLU A 240 8.90 7.58 7.82
N GLY A 241 8.64 6.51 8.57
CA GLY A 241 9.32 6.26 9.84
C GLY A 241 10.83 5.99 9.66
N VAL A 242 11.21 5.29 8.59
CA VAL A 242 12.63 5.06 8.22
C VAL A 242 13.31 6.37 7.80
N LEU A 243 12.63 7.17 6.98
CA LEU A 243 13.12 8.47 6.53
C LEU A 243 13.29 9.46 7.69
N ALA A 244 12.34 9.51 8.61
CA ALA A 244 12.38 10.36 9.79
C ALA A 244 13.41 9.89 10.84
N GLY A 245 13.84 8.62 10.78
CA GLY A 245 14.71 8.04 11.81
C GLY A 245 14.03 7.91 13.17
N ALA A 246 12.72 7.69 13.17
CA ALA A 246 11.89 7.80 14.36
C ALA A 246 12.12 6.67 15.38
N ASP A 247 11.87 5.42 14.97
CA ASP A 247 11.89 4.22 15.82
C ASP A 247 12.51 3.05 15.03
N ALA A 248 13.41 2.29 15.69
CA ALA A 248 14.01 1.08 15.15
C ALA A 248 12.96 0.04 14.70
N GLN A 249 11.76 0.09 15.25
CA GLN A 249 10.65 -0.77 14.84
C GLN A 249 10.17 -0.52 13.41
N TYR A 250 10.25 0.71 12.87
CA TYR A 250 9.95 0.95 11.45
C TYR A 250 10.97 0.27 10.55
N LEU A 251 12.25 0.38 10.87
CA LEU A 251 13.31 -0.29 10.13
C LEU A 251 13.14 -1.82 10.21
N HIS A 252 12.78 -2.33 11.38
CA HIS A 252 12.47 -3.75 11.56
C HIS A 252 11.30 -4.19 10.66
N GLN A 253 10.16 -3.49 10.69
CA GLN A 253 9.01 -3.82 9.84
C GLN A 253 9.31 -3.66 8.34
N TYR A 254 10.06 -2.62 7.96
CA TYR A 254 10.52 -2.41 6.59
C TYR A 254 11.39 -3.57 6.09
N ARG A 255 12.32 -4.04 6.93
CA ARG A 255 13.16 -5.22 6.64
C ARG A 255 12.33 -6.49 6.48
N LEU A 256 11.36 -6.72 7.37
CA LEU A 256 10.44 -7.86 7.27
C LEU A 256 9.64 -7.81 5.95
N ALA A 257 9.10 -6.64 5.59
CA ALA A 257 8.36 -6.43 4.35
C ALA A 257 9.21 -6.75 3.13
N LEU A 258 10.45 -6.25 3.07
CA LEU A 258 11.37 -6.51 1.96
C LEU A 258 11.76 -8.00 1.87
N ARG A 259 12.00 -8.64 3.02
CA ARG A 259 12.28 -10.09 3.08
C ARG A 259 11.12 -10.90 2.53
N ARG A 260 9.89 -10.57 2.95
CA ARG A 260 8.66 -11.22 2.49
C ARG A 260 8.40 -10.98 1.01
N LEU A 261 8.56 -9.75 0.54
CA LEU A 261 8.46 -9.39 -0.88
C LEU A 261 9.41 -10.26 -1.72
N ARG A 262 10.69 -10.37 -1.31
CA ARG A 262 11.67 -11.21 -2.02
C ARG A 262 11.31 -12.70 -2.01
N ARG A 263 10.64 -13.19 -0.97
CA ARG A 263 10.15 -14.58 -0.90
C ARG A 263 8.97 -14.82 -1.80
N VAL A 264 7.98 -13.93 -1.76
CA VAL A 264 6.86 -13.94 -2.71
C VAL A 264 7.43 -13.92 -4.13
N MET A 265 8.35 -13.00 -4.45
CA MET A 265 9.08 -12.97 -5.72
C MET A 265 9.88 -14.24 -6.04
N ALA A 266 10.38 -14.96 -5.03
CA ALA A 266 11.04 -16.24 -5.23
C ALA A 266 10.04 -17.38 -5.52
N LEU A 267 8.82 -17.31 -4.98
CA LEU A 267 7.70 -18.14 -5.42
C LEU A 267 7.35 -17.78 -6.88
N PHE A 268 7.46 -16.50 -7.25
CA PHE A 268 7.47 -16.06 -8.65
C PHE A 268 8.74 -16.43 -9.43
N ARG A 269 9.84 -16.95 -8.86
CA ARG A 269 11.02 -17.41 -9.63
C ARG A 269 10.80 -18.79 -10.25
N PHE A 270 9.72 -19.44 -9.86
CA PHE A 270 9.07 -20.43 -10.70
C PHE A 270 8.44 -19.76 -11.97
N VAL A 271 8.42 -18.44 -12.14
CA VAL A 271 7.57 -17.74 -13.14
C VAL A 271 8.28 -16.69 -13.98
N VAL A 272 9.34 -16.05 -13.49
CA VAL A 272 9.89 -14.86 -14.15
C VAL A 272 11.29 -15.12 -14.70
N PRO A 273 11.56 -14.86 -15.99
CA PRO A 273 12.91 -14.75 -16.54
C PRO A 273 13.72 -13.68 -15.78
N HIS A 274 15.05 -13.77 -15.84
CA HIS A 274 15.99 -12.91 -15.09
C HIS A 274 15.92 -11.39 -15.40
N SER A 275 14.96 -10.93 -16.20
CA SER A 275 14.84 -9.58 -16.75
C SER A 275 13.86 -8.65 -16.01
N VAL A 276 13.57 -8.87 -14.71
CA VAL A 276 12.89 -7.84 -13.92
C VAL A 276 13.87 -6.68 -13.71
N HIS A 277 13.65 -5.56 -14.41
CA HIS A 277 14.41 -4.31 -14.32
C HIS A 277 14.55 -3.73 -12.88
N GLY A 278 13.89 -4.32 -11.87
CA GLY A 278 14.01 -3.97 -10.44
C GLY A 278 14.94 -4.86 -9.60
N ALA A 279 15.44 -6.00 -10.10
CA ALA A 279 16.27 -6.91 -9.30
C ALA A 279 17.56 -6.27 -8.75
N PRO A 280 18.28 -5.41 -9.51
CA PRO A 280 19.43 -4.68 -8.96
C PRO A 280 19.04 -3.71 -7.83
N VAL A 281 17.93 -2.99 -7.99
CA VAL A 281 17.43 -2.02 -7.00
C VAL A 281 17.06 -2.74 -5.70
N LEU A 282 16.30 -3.83 -5.77
CA LEU A 282 15.92 -4.62 -4.58
C LEU A 282 17.13 -5.29 -3.91
N ARG A 283 18.19 -5.64 -4.66
CA ARG A 283 19.45 -6.13 -4.07
C ARG A 283 20.18 -5.03 -3.32
N ARG A 284 20.31 -3.84 -3.91
CA ARG A 284 20.92 -2.67 -3.25
C ARG A 284 20.13 -2.28 -2.00
N LEU A 285 18.80 -2.23 -2.11
CA LEU A 285 17.91 -1.96 -1.00
C LEU A 285 18.09 -2.96 0.14
N ALA A 286 18.09 -4.27 -0.17
CA ALA A 286 18.31 -5.29 0.86
C ALA A 286 19.68 -5.12 1.54
N ALA A 287 20.75 -4.87 0.79
CA ALA A 287 22.05 -4.63 1.39
C ALA A 287 22.09 -3.36 2.26
N ALA A 288 21.42 -2.29 1.85
CA ALA A 288 21.33 -1.05 2.63
C ALA A 288 20.49 -1.24 3.91
N VAL A 289 19.40 -2.01 3.85
CA VAL A 289 18.58 -2.34 5.02
C VAL A 289 19.37 -3.16 6.04
N GLU A 290 20.15 -4.16 5.61
CA GLU A 290 20.96 -4.94 6.56
C GLU A 290 22.08 -4.07 7.18
N ARG A 291 22.75 -3.20 6.41
CA ARG A 291 23.70 -2.23 6.98
C ARG A 291 23.06 -1.28 7.99
N ALA A 292 21.86 -0.78 7.69
CA ALA A 292 21.10 0.06 8.60
C ALA A 292 20.75 -0.70 9.89
N HIS A 293 20.41 -1.98 9.79
CA HIS A 293 20.06 -2.81 10.92
C HIS A 293 21.27 -3.19 11.80
N GLU A 294 22.38 -3.56 11.19
CA GLU A 294 23.58 -4.06 11.89
C GLU A 294 24.49 -2.93 12.39
N ALA A 295 24.67 -1.89 11.58
CA ALA A 295 25.63 -0.82 11.81
C ALA A 295 24.98 0.55 12.06
N GLY A 296 23.64 0.65 12.04
CA GLY A 296 22.93 1.92 12.22
C GLY A 296 23.03 2.90 11.04
N GLN A 297 23.67 2.51 9.94
CA GLN A 297 23.93 3.36 8.77
C GLN A 297 22.68 3.48 7.88
N CYS A 298 21.90 4.54 8.09
CA CYS A 298 20.60 4.72 7.42
C CYS A 298 20.66 5.61 6.17
N GLU A 299 21.76 6.33 5.94
CA GLU A 299 21.89 7.34 4.89
C GLU A 299 21.67 6.74 3.49
N ASP A 300 22.36 5.64 3.19
CA ASP A 300 22.20 4.89 1.93
C ASP A 300 20.76 4.42 1.72
N LEU A 301 20.13 3.90 2.78
CA LEU A 301 18.75 3.41 2.72
C LEU A 301 17.78 4.56 2.43
N ARG A 302 17.93 5.69 3.14
CA ARG A 302 17.10 6.88 2.93
C ARG A 302 17.27 7.45 1.51
N ALA A 303 18.50 7.51 1.01
CA ALA A 303 18.78 7.94 -0.36
C ALA A 303 18.11 7.00 -1.39
N LEU A 304 18.15 5.69 -1.18
CA LEU A 304 17.49 4.72 -2.06
C LEU A 304 15.95 4.85 -2.05
N ILE A 305 15.34 5.08 -0.89
CA ILE A 305 13.88 5.30 -0.78
C ILE A 305 13.45 6.57 -1.54
N GLN A 306 14.32 7.58 -1.58
CA GLN A 306 14.06 8.84 -2.29
C GLN A 306 14.36 8.79 -3.79
N ASP A 307 14.98 7.71 -4.28
CA ASP A 307 15.36 7.56 -5.68
C ASP A 307 14.16 7.17 -6.56
N SER A 308 13.96 7.84 -7.70
CA SER A 308 12.85 7.51 -8.61
C SER A 308 12.96 6.10 -9.20
N ARG A 309 14.15 5.48 -9.24
CA ARG A 309 14.34 4.08 -9.64
C ARG A 309 13.73 3.11 -8.64
N TYR A 310 13.69 3.48 -7.35
CA TYR A 310 12.97 2.73 -6.34
C TYR A 310 11.46 2.82 -6.57
N ALA A 311 10.92 4.03 -6.76
CA ALA A 311 9.52 4.23 -7.12
C ALA A 311 9.12 3.44 -8.38
N ALA A 312 9.91 3.53 -9.46
CA ALA A 312 9.68 2.77 -10.69
C ALA A 312 9.74 1.25 -10.48
N THR A 313 10.62 0.77 -9.59
CA THR A 313 10.69 -0.66 -9.23
C THR A 313 9.41 -1.11 -8.53
N LEU A 314 8.94 -0.34 -7.54
CA LEU A 314 7.70 -0.65 -6.83
C LEU A 314 6.48 -0.58 -7.76
N LEU A 315 6.41 0.40 -8.66
CA LEU A 315 5.35 0.51 -9.68
C LEU A 315 5.29 -0.73 -10.58
N ARG A 316 6.44 -1.19 -11.09
CA ARG A 316 6.51 -2.40 -11.91
C ARG A 316 6.02 -3.63 -11.14
N LEU A 317 6.38 -3.76 -9.87
CA LEU A 317 5.92 -4.85 -9.02
C LEU A 317 4.42 -4.74 -8.72
N ALA A 318 3.91 -3.54 -8.45
CA ALA A 318 2.50 -3.31 -8.19
C ALA A 318 1.65 -3.64 -9.43
N ARG A 319 2.02 -3.11 -10.61
CA ARG A 319 1.41 -3.47 -11.90
C ARG A 319 1.37 -4.98 -12.11
N ARG A 320 2.48 -5.65 -11.79
CA ARG A 320 2.64 -7.11 -11.95
C ARG A 320 1.77 -7.92 -10.99
N PHE A 321 1.70 -7.52 -9.71
CA PHE A 321 0.92 -8.23 -8.70
C PHE A 321 -0.57 -7.92 -8.79
N GLY A 322 -0.95 -6.73 -9.28
CA GLY A 322 -2.33 -6.36 -9.55
C GLY A 322 -2.95 -7.05 -10.78
N ARG A 323 -2.12 -7.66 -11.64
CA ARG A 323 -2.54 -8.45 -12.81
C ARG A 323 -2.05 -9.89 -12.72
N PRO A 324 -2.64 -10.70 -11.82
CA PRO A 324 -2.23 -12.08 -11.66
C PRO A 324 -2.54 -12.92 -12.92
N GLU A 325 -3.69 -12.68 -13.54
CA GLU A 325 -4.20 -13.39 -14.71
C GLU A 325 -3.50 -12.85 -15.99
N GLY A 326 -2.79 -13.71 -16.72
CA GLY A 326 -2.13 -13.37 -17.99
C GLY A 326 -0.65 -12.98 -17.92
N VAL A 327 -0.12 -12.71 -16.73
CA VAL A 327 1.31 -12.44 -16.57
C VAL A 327 1.95 -13.47 -15.61
N VAL A 328 1.24 -14.00 -14.60
CA VAL A 328 1.79 -14.94 -13.60
C VAL A 328 1.64 -16.40 -14.02
N THR A 329 2.72 -17.06 -14.44
CA THR A 329 2.80 -18.50 -14.73
C THR A 329 3.67 -19.30 -13.73
N PRO A 330 3.15 -19.84 -12.61
CA PRO A 330 3.91 -20.70 -11.69
C PRO A 330 4.54 -21.92 -12.41
N ARG A 331 5.89 -22.07 -12.43
CA ARG A 331 6.63 -23.14 -13.17
C ARG A 331 6.16 -24.56 -12.88
N ARG A 332 5.60 -24.78 -11.69
CA ARG A 332 5.27 -26.12 -11.16
C ARG A 332 3.82 -26.25 -10.71
N ILE A 333 3.07 -25.15 -10.71
CA ILE A 333 1.69 -25.07 -10.25
C ILE A 333 0.96 -24.23 -11.30
N ALA A 334 -0.14 -24.72 -11.87
CA ALA A 334 -0.87 -23.90 -12.84
C ALA A 334 -1.37 -22.61 -12.15
N PRO A 335 -1.40 -21.45 -12.83
CA PRO A 335 -1.92 -20.19 -12.27
C PRO A 335 -3.27 -20.37 -11.59
N ASP A 336 -4.12 -21.18 -12.21
CA ASP A 336 -5.50 -21.46 -11.82
C ASP A 336 -5.63 -22.54 -10.74
N THR A 337 -4.50 -23.08 -10.25
CA THR A 337 -4.52 -24.04 -9.14
C THR A 337 -5.11 -23.36 -7.91
N PRO A 338 -5.95 -24.03 -7.10
CA PRO A 338 -6.46 -23.46 -5.86
C PRO A 338 -5.33 -22.97 -4.93
N ALA A 339 -5.53 -21.81 -4.31
CA ALA A 339 -4.56 -21.22 -3.38
C ALA A 339 -4.23 -22.13 -2.20
N THR A 340 -5.18 -22.98 -1.79
CA THR A 340 -5.00 -24.00 -0.75
C THR A 340 -3.96 -25.07 -1.13
N VAL A 341 -3.88 -25.46 -2.40
CA VAL A 341 -2.88 -26.40 -2.91
C VAL A 341 -1.50 -25.75 -2.95
N LEU A 342 -1.42 -24.49 -3.40
CA LEU A 342 -0.18 -23.69 -3.32
C LEU A 342 0.29 -23.59 -1.85
N ALA A 343 -0.62 -23.27 -0.93
CA ALA A 343 -0.34 -23.13 0.49
C ALA A 343 0.23 -24.41 1.08
N ALA A 344 -0.43 -25.55 0.87
CA ALA A 344 0.04 -26.85 1.36
C ALA A 344 1.42 -27.22 0.79
N ALA A 345 1.66 -26.94 -0.50
CA ALA A 345 2.95 -27.19 -1.14
C ALA A 345 4.09 -26.36 -0.53
N VAL A 346 3.86 -25.06 -0.29
CA VAL A 346 4.86 -24.16 0.30
C VAL A 346 5.10 -24.48 1.77
N LEU A 347 4.04 -24.63 2.57
CA LEU A 347 4.13 -24.96 3.99
C LEU A 347 4.84 -26.31 4.19
N GLY A 348 4.44 -27.34 3.42
CA GLY A 348 5.08 -28.64 3.46
C GLY A 348 6.55 -28.61 3.03
N HIS A 349 6.92 -27.77 2.05
CA HIS A 349 8.33 -27.60 1.69
C HIS A 349 9.15 -26.96 2.81
N CYS A 350 8.62 -25.93 3.47
CA CYS A 350 9.26 -25.26 4.59
C CYS A 350 9.43 -26.20 5.80
N ASP A 351 8.39 -26.96 6.15
CA ASP A 351 8.43 -27.95 7.22
C ASP A 351 9.44 -29.07 6.94
N ARG A 352 9.44 -29.66 5.74
CA ARG A 352 10.45 -30.67 5.37
C ARG A 352 11.87 -30.13 5.52
N LYS A 353 12.14 -28.91 5.05
CA LYS A 353 13.46 -28.29 5.19
C LYS A 353 13.83 -28.00 6.64
N LEU A 354 12.85 -27.68 7.50
CA LEU A 354 13.07 -27.52 8.94
C LEU A 354 13.44 -28.85 9.62
N ARG A 355 12.73 -29.93 9.28
CA ARG A 355 12.95 -31.27 9.84
C ARG A 355 14.27 -31.89 9.36
N GLU A 356 14.65 -31.64 8.11
CA GLU A 356 15.93 -32.10 7.52
C GLU A 356 17.14 -31.24 7.96
N ALA A 357 16.93 -30.00 8.42
CA ALA A 357 18.01 -29.10 8.78
C ALA A 357 18.71 -29.54 10.07
N GLY A 358 20.04 -29.48 10.08
CA GLY A 358 20.83 -29.50 11.32
C GLY A 358 20.61 -28.23 12.16
N ALA A 359 21.08 -28.26 13.41
CA ALA A 359 20.84 -27.20 14.41
C ALA A 359 21.17 -25.79 13.89
N ASP A 360 22.32 -25.61 13.24
CA ASP A 360 22.79 -24.31 12.75
C ASP A 360 21.93 -23.73 11.61
N ALA A 361 21.43 -24.57 10.70
CA ALA A 361 20.61 -24.14 9.58
C ALA A 361 19.14 -23.91 9.98
N ARG A 362 18.72 -24.46 11.12
CA ARG A 362 17.31 -24.49 11.54
C ARG A 362 16.74 -23.10 11.81
N ARG A 363 17.53 -22.18 12.39
CA ARG A 363 17.11 -20.77 12.58
C ARG A 363 16.75 -20.08 11.25
N LEU A 364 17.57 -20.27 10.22
CA LEU A 364 17.31 -19.71 8.89
C LEU A 364 16.03 -20.28 8.28
N HIS A 365 15.84 -21.60 8.39
CA HIS A 365 14.64 -22.27 7.91
C HIS A 365 13.39 -21.89 8.70
N ALA A 366 13.51 -21.60 10.00
CA ALA A 366 12.40 -21.18 10.84
C ALA A 366 11.83 -19.84 10.40
N GLY A 367 12.70 -18.86 10.13
CA GLY A 367 12.26 -17.59 9.53
C GLY A 367 11.60 -17.78 8.15
N LYS A 368 11.87 -18.89 7.43
CA LYS A 368 11.15 -19.23 6.19
C LYS A 368 9.77 -19.80 6.43
N ALA A 369 9.61 -20.65 7.43
CA ALA A 369 8.31 -21.15 7.83
C ALA A 369 7.44 -20.03 8.41
N ASP A 370 7.98 -19.10 9.20
CA ASP A 370 7.24 -17.94 9.73
C ASP A 370 6.61 -17.11 8.62
N ASP A 371 7.40 -16.79 7.59
CA ASP A 371 6.89 -16.01 6.47
C ASP A 371 5.83 -16.81 5.68
N ALA A 372 5.97 -18.14 5.56
CA ALA A 372 4.95 -18.98 4.95
C ALA A 372 3.65 -19.07 5.78
N LEU A 373 3.76 -19.15 7.11
CA LEU A 373 2.61 -19.09 8.03
C LEU A 373 1.91 -17.74 7.92
N ALA A 374 2.66 -16.64 7.90
CA ALA A 374 2.10 -15.31 7.72
C ALA A 374 1.34 -15.17 6.39
N PHE A 375 1.80 -15.82 5.33
CA PHE A 375 1.15 -15.79 4.02
C PHE A 375 -0.11 -16.65 3.95
N PHE A 376 -0.04 -17.89 4.45
CA PHE A 376 -1.06 -18.90 4.15
C PHE A 376 -1.87 -19.35 5.36
N GLY A 377 -1.51 -18.95 6.58
CA GLY A 377 -2.19 -19.39 7.80
C GLY A 377 -3.67 -19.03 7.84
N THR A 378 -4.07 -17.92 7.20
CA THR A 378 -5.48 -17.49 7.13
C THR A 378 -6.39 -18.45 6.37
N LEU A 379 -5.83 -19.38 5.59
CA LEU A 379 -6.59 -20.42 4.88
C LEU A 379 -6.95 -21.63 5.76
N TYR A 380 -6.46 -21.68 7.02
CA TYR A 380 -6.59 -22.83 7.91
C TYR A 380 -7.19 -22.43 9.26
N PRO A 381 -7.75 -23.40 10.04
CA PRO A 381 -8.30 -23.12 11.35
C PRO A 381 -7.28 -22.50 12.30
N GLU A 382 -7.62 -21.34 12.88
CA GLU A 382 -6.71 -20.52 13.70
C GLU A 382 -6.04 -21.31 14.83
N ALA A 383 -6.79 -22.19 15.51
CA ALA A 383 -6.27 -23.01 16.60
C ALA A 383 -5.10 -23.92 16.17
N ARG A 384 -5.15 -24.49 14.97
CA ARG A 384 -4.09 -25.36 14.46
C ARG A 384 -2.87 -24.58 14.01
N VAL A 385 -3.09 -23.43 13.37
CA VAL A 385 -2.01 -22.52 12.96
C VAL A 385 -1.26 -22.01 14.19
N ARG A 386 -1.99 -21.62 15.24
CA ARG A 386 -1.41 -21.12 16.50
C ARG A 386 -0.51 -22.15 17.16
N ALA A 387 -0.97 -23.40 17.30
CA ALA A 387 -0.17 -24.47 17.89
C ALA A 387 1.15 -24.73 17.13
N TYR A 388 1.12 -24.71 15.80
CA TYR A 388 2.32 -24.84 14.99
C TYR A 388 3.24 -23.61 15.08
N ALA A 389 2.66 -22.40 15.10
CA ALA A 389 3.41 -21.16 15.25
C ALA A 389 4.13 -21.06 16.62
N GLU A 390 3.48 -21.48 17.71
CA GLU A 390 4.09 -21.54 19.04
C GLU A 390 5.30 -22.49 19.08
N ALA A 391 5.18 -23.66 18.46
CA ALA A 391 6.29 -24.61 18.35
C ALA A 391 7.46 -24.05 17.50
N LEU A 392 7.13 -23.30 16.45
CA LEU A 392 8.12 -22.64 15.60
C LEU A 392 8.83 -21.48 16.30
N GLU A 393 8.12 -20.71 17.13
CA GLU A 393 8.71 -19.62 17.90
C GLU A 393 9.66 -20.15 18.99
N ALA A 394 9.25 -21.21 19.70
CA ALA A 394 10.12 -21.89 20.67
C ALA A 394 11.44 -22.36 20.05
N LEU A 395 11.41 -22.79 18.79
CA LEU A 395 12.58 -23.21 18.02
C LEU A 395 13.52 -22.05 17.68
N LYS A 396 13.00 -20.82 17.55
CA LYS A 396 13.78 -19.61 17.23
C LYS A 396 14.43 -19.01 18.47
N ASP A 397 13.69 -18.95 19.58
CA ASP A 397 14.10 -18.27 20.81
C ASP A 397 15.12 -19.08 21.60
N ALA A 398 14.91 -20.39 21.75
CA ALA A 398 15.75 -21.28 22.53
C ALA A 398 16.00 -22.60 21.80
N PRO A 399 16.81 -22.61 20.72
CA PRO A 399 17.11 -23.85 20.00
C PRO A 399 17.86 -24.80 20.93
N GLY A 400 17.21 -25.92 21.23
CA GLY A 400 17.74 -26.98 22.07
C GLY A 400 16.88 -28.25 21.95
N PRO A 401 17.34 -29.38 22.48
CA PRO A 401 16.71 -30.69 22.25
C PRO A 401 15.21 -30.74 22.58
N LEU A 402 14.77 -30.00 23.61
CA LEU A 402 13.37 -29.93 24.02
C LEU A 402 12.51 -29.14 23.02
N ALA A 403 12.95 -27.98 22.56
CA ALA A 403 12.25 -27.19 21.55
C ALA A 403 12.20 -27.94 20.21
N GLU A 404 13.28 -28.66 19.87
CA GLU A 404 13.34 -29.51 18.69
C GLU A 404 12.37 -30.69 18.77
N GLN A 405 12.30 -31.38 19.92
CA GLN A 405 11.33 -32.44 20.12
C GLN A 405 9.89 -31.93 20.11
N ALA A 406 9.63 -30.76 20.71
CA ALA A 406 8.32 -30.13 20.68
C ALA A 406 7.88 -29.81 19.24
N PHE A 407 8.79 -29.23 18.43
CA PHE A 407 8.52 -28.96 17.02
C PHE A 407 8.34 -30.24 16.19
N LEU A 408 9.16 -31.27 16.40
CA LEU A 408 9.02 -32.54 15.69
C LEU A 408 7.68 -33.23 15.98
N ARG A 409 7.14 -33.06 17.20
CA ARG A 409 5.81 -33.56 17.60
C ARG A 409 4.66 -32.69 17.08
N ALA A 410 4.89 -31.44 16.71
CA ALA A 410 3.88 -30.58 16.14
C ALA A 410 3.41 -31.15 14.79
N GLN A 411 2.11 -31.40 14.69
CA GLN A 411 1.49 -31.97 13.50
C GLN A 411 1.33 -30.89 12.41
N PRO A 412 1.75 -31.17 11.16
CA PRO A 412 1.39 -30.34 10.01
C PRO A 412 -0.13 -30.14 9.93
N PHE A 413 -0.59 -28.90 9.87
CA PHE A 413 -2.02 -28.57 9.85
C PHE A 413 -2.61 -28.41 8.44
N TRP A 414 -1.75 -28.43 7.42
CA TRP A 414 -2.08 -28.22 6.01
C TRP A 414 -2.24 -29.53 5.22
N ALA A 415 -2.25 -30.67 5.92
CA ALA A 415 -2.39 -32.00 5.36
C ALA A 415 -3.86 -32.36 5.10
#